data_AF-A0A2V6A9D9-F1
#
_entry.id   AF-A0A2V6A9D9-F1
#
_cell.length_a   1.000
_cell.length_b   1.000
_cell.length_c   1.000
_cell.angle_alpha   90.00
_cell.angle_beta   90.00
_cell.angle_gamma   90.00
#
_symmetry.space_group_name_H-M   'P 1'
#
loop_
_entity.id
_entity.type
_entity.pdbx_description
1 polymer ?
#
loop_
_entity_poly.entity_id
_entity_poly.type
_entity_poly.pdbx_seq_one_letter_code
_entity_poly.pdbx_strand_id
1 'polypeptide(L)'
;MSTETTNTGRVCAKCGATVFADAPHGFCSVCLFRTGLGSLNDESDHAEEPKRMQMEFGDYELLEEIGRGGQGVVYRARQKSLNRTVALKVIGLGQWASTPHLKRFRHEAEAAARLEHPQIVPIYEIGERDGSCYFSMKFVEGGQLDEVLRHKPMSIRRAAELLVKIVRTVQFAHERGILHRDIKPGNILLDRHGEPHLTDFGLARLIEQESTVTNSFDVLGTPSYMAPEQAAGHVKELTAAADVYSLGAVFYQMLTSQPPFAGGTTYETIRMVLETEPRKPRLWNSGARLSPGIRPASAARRRFSRLEVSDAAMIGHASLVPKEIRNR
;
A
#
# COMPACT_ATOMS: atom_id res chain seq x y z
N MET A 1 34.63 -38.65 -45.21
CA MET A 1 34.62 -39.79 -44.27
C MET A 1 34.41 -39.22 -42.88
N SER A 2 33.28 -39.57 -42.31
CA SER A 2 32.77 -39.15 -41.01
C SER A 2 33.68 -39.63 -39.88
N THR A 3 34.06 -38.74 -38.98
CA THR A 3 34.58 -39.12 -37.66
C THR A 3 33.51 -38.83 -36.63
N GLU A 4 32.77 -39.89 -36.31
CA GLU A 4 31.85 -40.00 -35.19
C GLU A 4 32.54 -39.57 -33.89
N THR A 5 32.05 -38.51 -33.27
CA THR A 5 32.33 -38.21 -31.87
C THR A 5 31.39 -39.07 -31.05
N THR A 6 31.90 -40.17 -30.50
CA THR A 6 31.19 -41.01 -29.54
C THR A 6 30.92 -40.21 -28.27
N ASN A 7 29.74 -39.59 -28.22
CA ASN A 7 29.22 -38.90 -27.05
C ASN A 7 28.82 -39.93 -25.99
N THR A 8 29.79 -40.37 -25.18
CA THR A 8 29.54 -41.18 -24.00
C THR A 8 29.04 -40.27 -22.87
N GLY A 9 27.80 -39.80 -23.01
CA GLY A 9 27.11 -39.04 -21.98
C GLY A 9 27.02 -39.88 -20.70
N ARG A 10 27.53 -39.35 -19.59
CA ARG A 10 27.32 -39.94 -18.27
C ARG A 10 25.94 -39.51 -17.76
N VAL A 11 25.39 -40.23 -16.79
CA VAL A 11 24.13 -39.85 -16.14
C VAL A 11 24.40 -39.30 -14.75
N CYS A 12 23.66 -38.26 -14.37
CA CYS A 12 23.70 -37.65 -13.05
C CYS A 12 23.33 -38.69 -11.98
N ALA A 13 24.20 -38.88 -10.99
CA ALA A 13 23.98 -39.87 -9.94
C ALA A 13 22.75 -39.59 -9.04
N LYS A 14 22.20 -38.37 -9.08
CA LYS A 14 21.05 -37.96 -8.24
C LYS A 14 19.70 -37.95 -8.97
N CYS A 15 19.67 -37.63 -10.27
CA CYS A 15 18.41 -37.49 -11.01
C CYS A 15 18.37 -38.24 -12.35
N GLY A 16 19.46 -38.93 -12.73
CA GLY A 16 19.53 -39.70 -13.97
C GLY A 16 19.63 -38.88 -15.26
N ALA A 17 19.64 -37.54 -15.19
CA ALA A 17 19.80 -36.69 -16.37
C ALA A 17 21.18 -36.85 -17.02
N THR A 18 21.24 -36.82 -18.34
CA THR A 18 22.52 -36.89 -19.08
C THR A 18 23.37 -35.66 -18.79
N VAL A 19 24.64 -35.87 -18.44
CA VAL A 19 25.62 -34.83 -18.11
C VAL A 19 26.86 -34.98 -18.99
N PHE A 20 27.57 -33.86 -19.18
CA PHE A 20 28.87 -33.87 -19.84
C PHE A 20 29.88 -34.73 -19.05
N ALA A 21 30.81 -35.36 -19.74
CA ALA A 21 31.73 -36.34 -19.15
C ALA A 21 32.66 -35.73 -18.07
N ASP A 22 32.87 -34.41 -18.12
CA ASP A 22 33.68 -33.59 -17.23
C ASP A 22 32.87 -32.93 -16.09
N ALA A 23 31.60 -33.29 -15.92
CA ALA A 23 30.77 -32.75 -14.84
C ALA A 23 31.37 -33.06 -13.46
N PRO A 24 31.68 -32.03 -12.63
CA PRO A 24 32.32 -32.23 -11.34
C PRO A 24 31.45 -33.07 -10.40
N HIS A 25 32.07 -34.06 -9.76
CA HIS A 25 31.44 -35.01 -8.84
C HIS A 25 30.28 -35.85 -9.41
N GLY A 26 30.12 -35.91 -10.74
CA GLY A 26 29.11 -36.77 -11.38
C GLY A 26 27.65 -36.30 -11.20
N PHE A 27 27.44 -35.03 -10.83
CA PHE A 27 26.11 -34.43 -10.71
C PHE A 27 25.84 -33.41 -11.82
N CYS A 28 24.57 -33.27 -12.21
CA CYS A 28 24.17 -32.17 -13.09
C CYS A 28 24.21 -30.84 -12.33
N SER A 29 24.33 -29.73 -13.06
CA SER A 29 24.41 -28.38 -12.50
C SER A 29 23.28 -28.07 -11.51
N VAL A 30 22.06 -28.52 -11.80
CA VAL A 30 20.88 -28.33 -10.91
C VAL A 30 21.02 -29.12 -9.61
N CYS A 31 21.47 -30.38 -9.68
CA CYS A 31 21.64 -31.22 -8.50
C CYS A 31 22.82 -30.76 -7.65
N LEU A 32 23.93 -30.37 -8.28
CA LEU A 32 25.10 -29.84 -7.58
C LEU A 32 24.77 -28.53 -6.86
N PHE A 33 24.00 -27.64 -7.51
CA PHE A 33 23.54 -26.39 -6.90
C PHE A 33 22.61 -26.63 -5.70
N ARG A 34 21.72 -27.64 -5.78
CA ARG A 34 20.89 -28.05 -4.65
C ARG A 34 21.70 -28.67 -3.51
N THR A 35 22.78 -29.39 -3.80
CA THR A 35 23.65 -29.95 -2.75
C THR A 35 24.48 -28.87 -2.06
N GLY A 36 24.91 -27.83 -2.80
CA GLY A 36 25.60 -26.67 -2.22
C GLY A 36 24.72 -25.74 -1.38
N LEU A 37 23.40 -25.76 -1.61
CA LEU A 37 22.40 -24.97 -0.86
C LEU A 37 21.56 -25.81 0.12
N GLY A 38 21.87 -27.09 0.28
CA GLY A 38 21.03 -28.05 1.01
C GLY A 38 21.81 -28.88 2.02
N SER A 39 22.24 -28.25 3.11
CA SER A 39 21.95 -28.88 4.41
C SER A 39 20.50 -28.52 4.73
N LEU A 40 19.78 -29.45 5.36
CA LEU A 40 18.32 -29.49 5.54
C LEU A 40 17.59 -30.25 4.43
N ASN A 41 17.61 -31.58 4.52
CA ASN A 41 16.41 -32.32 4.94
C ASN A 41 16.74 -33.82 5.00
N ASP A 42 16.47 -34.44 6.14
CA ASP A 42 16.06 -35.84 6.18
C ASP A 42 14.95 -36.02 7.21
N GLU A 43 14.07 -36.95 6.87
CA GLU A 43 12.65 -36.98 7.18
C GLU A 43 12.28 -37.50 8.58
N SER A 44 11.12 -37.07 9.08
CA SER A 44 10.20 -37.99 9.76
C SER A 44 8.75 -37.49 9.68
N ASP A 45 7.89 -38.37 9.19
CA ASP A 45 6.43 -38.29 9.11
C ASP A 45 5.79 -38.06 10.48
N HIS A 46 5.38 -36.83 10.75
CA HIS A 46 4.21 -36.53 11.55
C HIS A 46 3.53 -35.31 10.93
N ALA A 47 2.20 -35.33 10.83
CA ALA A 47 1.40 -34.19 10.41
C ALA A 47 1.56 -33.04 11.43
N GLU A 48 2.66 -32.30 11.35
CA GLU A 48 2.88 -31.07 12.11
C GLU A 48 2.08 -29.96 11.43
N GLU A 49 1.15 -29.36 12.19
CA GLU A 49 0.63 -28.02 11.90
C GLU A 49 1.80 -27.07 11.57
N PRO A 50 1.63 -26.10 10.65
CA PRO A 50 2.74 -25.28 10.17
C PRO A 50 3.45 -24.63 11.37
N LYS A 51 4.74 -24.97 11.55
CA LYS A 51 5.62 -24.42 12.59
C LYS A 51 5.52 -22.90 12.55
N ARG A 52 4.73 -22.33 13.48
CA ARG A 52 4.74 -20.91 13.79
C ARG A 52 6.16 -20.59 14.25
N MET A 53 6.92 -19.86 13.44
CA MET A 53 8.20 -19.32 13.87
C MET A 53 7.89 -18.23 14.90
N GLN A 54 7.73 -18.63 16.16
CA GLN A 54 7.51 -17.74 17.29
C GLN A 54 8.79 -16.95 17.55
N MET A 55 8.95 -15.85 16.84
CA MET A 55 9.97 -14.85 17.13
C MET A 55 9.45 -13.91 18.21
N GLU A 56 10.29 -13.58 19.19
CA GLU A 56 9.96 -12.58 20.20
C GLU A 56 10.49 -11.20 19.79
N PHE A 57 9.70 -10.17 20.06
CA PHE A 57 10.08 -8.77 19.95
C PHE A 57 9.63 -8.04 21.23
N GLY A 58 10.41 -8.18 22.30
CA GLY A 58 10.08 -7.58 23.60
C GLY A 58 8.78 -8.14 24.20
N ASP A 59 7.79 -7.26 24.40
CA ASP A 59 6.45 -7.62 24.89
C ASP A 59 5.58 -8.30 23.82
N TYR A 60 6.08 -8.44 22.59
CA TYR A 60 5.33 -8.98 21.46
C TYR A 60 5.84 -10.36 21.06
N GLU A 61 4.93 -11.33 20.98
CA GLU A 61 5.14 -12.61 20.31
C GLU A 61 4.71 -12.45 18.84
N LEU A 62 5.65 -12.54 17.90
CA LEU A 62 5.37 -12.42 16.47
C LEU A 62 4.76 -13.72 15.96
N LEU A 63 3.55 -13.64 15.39
CA LEU A 63 2.80 -14.81 14.94
C LEU A 63 3.00 -15.07 13.44
N GLU A 64 2.87 -14.02 12.63
CA GLU A 64 3.05 -14.06 11.18
C GLU A 64 3.36 -12.67 10.63
N GLU A 65 4.07 -12.61 9.50
CA GLU A 65 4.22 -11.41 8.70
C GLU A 65 2.95 -11.19 7.87
N ILE A 66 2.31 -10.03 8.01
CA ILE A 66 1.07 -9.66 7.29
C ILE A 66 1.30 -8.57 6.24
N GLY A 67 2.51 -8.03 6.15
CA GLY A 67 2.86 -7.06 5.12
C GLY A 67 4.31 -6.63 5.20
N ARG A 68 4.89 -6.32 4.04
CA ARG A 68 6.24 -5.77 3.92
C ARG A 68 6.26 -4.73 2.82
N GLY A 69 6.87 -3.59 3.10
CA GLY A 69 7.04 -2.51 2.13
C GLY A 69 8.34 -1.75 2.37
N GLY A 70 8.57 -0.70 1.58
CA GLY A 70 9.80 0.12 1.69
C GLY A 70 10.01 0.76 3.07
N GLN A 71 8.94 0.88 3.87
CA GLN A 71 8.99 1.46 5.21
C GLN A 71 9.35 0.44 6.31
N GLY A 72 9.26 -0.86 6.04
CA GLY A 72 9.45 -1.89 7.05
C GLY A 72 8.48 -3.07 6.92
N VAL A 73 8.29 -3.78 8.02
CA VAL A 73 7.53 -5.04 8.09
C VAL A 73 6.41 -4.91 9.12
N VAL A 74 5.24 -5.46 8.80
CA VAL A 74 4.08 -5.52 9.68
C VAL A 74 3.84 -6.98 10.05
N TYR A 75 3.77 -7.26 11.34
CA TYR A 75 3.46 -8.58 11.88
C TYR A 75 2.10 -8.58 12.56
N ARG A 76 1.34 -9.67 12.41
CA ARG A 76 0.32 -10.01 13.41
C ARG A 76 1.07 -10.54 14.63
N ALA A 77 0.85 -9.94 15.78
CA ALA A 77 1.55 -10.28 17.01
C ALA A 77 0.58 -10.39 18.19
N ARG A 78 0.95 -11.15 19.21
CA ARG A 78 0.29 -11.15 20.51
C ARG A 78 1.10 -10.29 21.48
N GLN A 79 0.49 -9.24 22.02
CA GLN A 79 1.07 -8.49 23.12
C GLN A 79 0.92 -9.30 24.41
N LYS A 80 2.03 -9.69 25.05
CA LYS A 80 2.07 -10.59 26.19
C LYS A 80 1.44 -9.96 27.43
N SER A 81 1.79 -8.71 27.76
CA SER A 81 1.30 -7.98 28.93
C SER A 81 -0.23 -7.87 29.02
N LEU A 82 -0.90 -7.66 27.89
CA LEU A 82 -2.35 -7.47 27.80
C LEU A 82 -3.09 -8.67 27.18
N ASN A 83 -2.34 -9.70 26.79
CA ASN A 83 -2.83 -10.88 26.08
C ASN A 83 -3.81 -10.56 24.93
N ARG A 84 -3.43 -9.64 24.04
CA ARG A 84 -4.25 -9.20 22.91
C ARG A 84 -3.52 -9.32 21.57
N THR A 85 -4.28 -9.55 20.50
CA THR A 85 -3.76 -9.53 19.12
C THR A 85 -3.62 -8.09 18.62
N VAL A 86 -2.48 -7.77 18.02
CA VAL A 86 -2.15 -6.46 17.45
C VAL A 86 -1.52 -6.62 16.08
N ALA A 87 -1.54 -5.54 15.30
CA ALA A 87 -0.60 -5.37 14.21
C ALA A 87 0.62 -4.59 14.73
N LEU A 88 1.81 -5.15 14.58
CA LEU A 88 3.08 -4.55 14.98
C LEU A 88 3.86 -4.15 13.73
N LYS A 89 4.01 -2.85 13.49
CA LYS A 89 4.83 -2.35 12.38
C LYS A 89 6.22 -1.99 12.90
N VAL A 90 7.21 -2.73 12.42
CA VAL A 90 8.64 -2.50 12.68
C VAL A 90 9.20 -1.73 11.49
N ILE A 91 9.67 -0.52 11.75
CA ILE A 91 10.20 0.36 10.71
C ILE A 91 11.64 -0.03 10.44
N GLY A 92 11.94 -0.32 9.18
CA GLY A 92 13.28 -0.63 8.70
C GLY A 92 14.14 0.63 8.58
N LEU A 93 14.25 1.41 9.65
CA LEU A 93 15.29 2.43 9.74
C LEU A 93 16.60 1.65 9.85
N GLY A 94 17.46 1.69 8.83
CA GLY A 94 18.79 1.09 8.94
C GLY A 94 19.59 1.69 10.11
N GLN A 95 20.83 1.26 10.31
CA GLN A 95 21.78 1.82 11.32
C GLN A 95 22.05 3.33 11.20
N TRP A 96 21.30 4.06 10.37
CA TRP A 96 21.48 5.44 9.95
C TRP A 96 20.37 6.39 10.44
N ALA A 97 19.41 5.93 11.25
CA ALA A 97 18.43 6.83 11.87
C ALA A 97 19.13 7.81 12.82
N SER A 98 19.33 9.03 12.35
CA SER A 98 19.87 10.11 13.17
C SER A 98 18.88 10.45 14.31
N THR A 99 19.36 10.92 15.46
CA THR A 99 18.51 11.34 16.59
C THR A 99 17.37 12.31 16.19
N PRO A 100 17.55 13.24 15.23
CA PRO A 100 16.45 14.04 14.68
C PRO A 100 15.33 13.23 13.99
N HIS A 101 15.64 12.10 13.35
CA HIS A 101 14.64 11.28 12.64
C HIS A 101 13.70 10.60 13.63
N LEU A 102 14.26 10.02 14.69
CA LEU A 102 13.51 9.39 15.77
C LEU A 102 12.59 10.37 16.49
N LYS A 103 13.05 11.61 16.73
CA LYS A 103 12.22 12.67 17.33
C LYS A 103 11.04 13.05 16.46
N ARG A 104 11.23 13.17 15.14
CA ARG A 104 10.14 13.44 14.20
C ARG A 104 9.17 12.27 14.11
N PHE A 105 9.68 11.03 14.07
CA PHE A 105 8.84 9.83 14.05
C PHE A 105 7.93 9.78 15.27
N ARG A 106 8.50 9.94 16.48
CA ARG A 106 7.72 10.02 17.71
C ARG A 106 6.68 11.12 17.65
N HIS A 107 7.04 12.32 17.19
CA HIS A 107 6.10 13.44 17.12
C HIS A 107 4.92 13.21 16.17
N GLU A 108 5.16 12.71 14.95
CA GLU A 108 4.09 12.43 13.99
C GLU A 108 3.23 11.24 14.45
N ALA A 109 3.84 10.19 15.02
CA ALA A 109 3.13 9.04 15.56
C ALA A 109 2.26 9.43 16.78
N GLU A 110 2.77 10.27 17.68
CA GLU A 110 2.00 10.82 18.81
C GLU A 110 0.84 11.70 18.35
N ALA A 111 1.02 12.49 17.27
CA ALA A 111 -0.06 13.27 16.70
C ALA A 111 -1.15 12.36 16.11
N ALA A 112 -0.76 11.32 15.36
CA ALA A 112 -1.69 10.33 14.81
C ALA A 112 -2.42 9.53 15.91
N ALA A 113 -1.74 9.20 17.02
CA ALA A 113 -2.33 8.46 18.13
C ALA A 113 -3.45 9.23 18.86
N ARG A 114 -3.55 10.56 18.68
CA ARG A 114 -4.65 11.39 19.22
C ARG A 114 -5.91 11.36 18.37
N LEU A 115 -5.89 10.73 17.20
CA LEU A 115 -7.05 10.61 16.33
C LEU A 115 -7.98 9.49 16.83
N GLU A 116 -9.02 9.88 17.56
CA GLU A 116 -10.06 8.97 18.01
C GLU A 116 -11.25 8.99 17.04
N HIS A 117 -11.32 8.02 16.14
CA HIS A 117 -12.41 7.90 15.17
C HIS A 117 -12.70 6.43 14.85
N PRO A 118 -13.97 6.00 14.67
CA PRO A 118 -14.31 4.59 14.46
C PRO A 118 -13.66 3.95 13.23
N GLN A 119 -13.36 4.74 12.19
CA GLN A 119 -12.69 4.32 10.95
C GLN A 119 -11.20 4.69 10.90
N ILE A 120 -10.57 5.05 12.01
CA ILE A 120 -9.11 5.20 12.10
C ILE A 120 -8.59 4.08 12.99
N VAL A 121 -7.58 3.37 12.51
CA VAL A 121 -6.94 2.29 13.28
C VAL A 121 -6.21 2.92 14.48
N PRO A 122 -6.63 2.62 15.73
CA PRO A 122 -5.99 3.21 16.89
C PRO A 122 -4.59 2.64 17.09
N ILE A 123 -3.64 3.55 17.32
CA ILE A 123 -2.27 3.23 17.74
C ILE A 123 -2.30 2.99 19.25
N TYR A 124 -1.68 1.89 19.68
CA TYR A 124 -1.64 1.49 21.08
C TYR A 124 -0.31 1.85 21.75
N GLU A 125 0.80 1.66 21.05
CA GLU A 125 2.13 1.90 21.58
C GLU A 125 3.05 2.36 20.47
N ILE A 126 3.98 3.25 20.81
CA ILE A 126 5.07 3.68 19.95
C ILE A 126 6.36 3.49 20.76
N GLY A 127 7.33 2.81 20.16
CA GLY A 127 8.55 2.43 20.86
C GLY A 127 9.77 2.37 19.96
N GLU A 128 10.89 2.06 20.60
CA GLU A 128 12.19 1.91 19.98
C GLU A 128 12.85 0.67 20.58
N ARG A 129 13.42 -0.18 19.73
CA ARG A 129 14.11 -1.40 20.15
C ARG A 129 15.15 -1.78 19.11
N ASP A 130 16.35 -2.16 19.56
CA ASP A 130 17.42 -2.65 18.70
C ASP A 130 17.73 -1.71 17.52
N GLY A 131 17.68 -0.40 17.77
CA GLY A 131 17.89 0.65 16.76
C GLY A 131 16.74 0.87 15.78
N SER A 132 15.64 0.12 15.92
CA SER A 132 14.45 0.22 15.07
C SER A 132 13.29 0.90 15.81
N CYS A 133 12.59 1.80 15.13
CA CYS A 133 11.29 2.28 15.60
C CYS A 133 10.22 1.23 15.34
N TYR A 134 9.25 1.16 16.24
CA TYR A 134 8.06 0.35 16.02
C TYR A 134 6.84 1.05 16.59
N PHE A 135 5.67 0.60 16.14
CA PHE A 135 4.43 0.91 16.82
C PHE A 135 3.46 -0.28 16.70
N SER A 136 2.63 -0.45 17.71
CA SER A 136 1.55 -1.42 17.71
C SER A 136 0.21 -0.72 17.56
N MET A 137 -0.70 -1.37 16.85
CA MET A 137 -2.02 -0.83 16.54
C MET A 137 -3.06 -1.95 16.55
N LYS A 138 -4.34 -1.57 16.55
CA LYS A 138 -5.42 -2.54 16.43
C LYS A 138 -5.22 -3.42 15.19
N PHE A 139 -5.30 -4.74 15.38
CA PHE A 139 -5.40 -5.66 14.26
C PHE A 139 -6.82 -5.59 13.67
N VAL A 140 -6.93 -5.26 12.38
CA VAL A 140 -8.20 -5.22 11.67
C VAL A 140 -8.35 -6.51 10.85
N GLU A 141 -9.34 -7.30 11.21
CA GLU A 141 -9.63 -8.59 10.57
C GLU A 141 -10.43 -8.36 9.28
N GLY A 142 -9.85 -8.63 8.11
CA GLY A 142 -10.55 -8.56 6.82
C GLY A 142 -9.68 -8.13 5.64
N GLY A 143 -8.43 -7.74 5.90
CA GLY A 143 -7.41 -7.52 4.88
C GLY A 143 -7.40 -6.09 4.34
N GLN A 144 -6.54 -5.86 3.37
CA GLN A 144 -6.37 -4.55 2.73
C GLN A 144 -7.29 -4.42 1.51
N LEU A 145 -7.70 -3.19 1.18
CA LEU A 145 -8.56 -2.91 0.03
C LEU A 145 -7.85 -3.27 -1.29
N ASP A 146 -6.52 -3.16 -1.37
CA ASP A 146 -5.76 -3.52 -2.56
C ASP A 146 -5.99 -5.00 -2.96
N GLU A 147 -6.07 -5.90 -1.98
CA GLU A 147 -6.30 -7.33 -2.19
C GLU A 147 -7.68 -7.59 -2.79
N VAL A 148 -8.68 -6.86 -2.32
CA VAL A 148 -10.03 -6.92 -2.88
C VAL A 148 -10.04 -6.43 -4.33
N LEU A 149 -9.32 -5.36 -4.62
CA LEU A 149 -9.28 -4.74 -5.95
C LEU A 149 -8.47 -5.55 -6.98
N ARG A 150 -7.57 -6.46 -6.55
CA ARG A 150 -6.83 -7.38 -7.43
C ARG A 150 -7.73 -8.34 -8.22
N HIS A 151 -8.89 -8.70 -7.67
CA HIS A 151 -9.70 -9.79 -8.21
C HIS A 151 -10.78 -9.31 -9.18
N LYS A 152 -11.44 -8.18 -8.87
CA LYS A 152 -12.50 -7.61 -9.71
C LYS A 152 -12.80 -6.15 -9.36
N PRO A 153 -13.35 -5.38 -10.31
CA PRO A 153 -13.85 -4.04 -10.01
C PRO A 153 -14.95 -4.07 -8.97
N MET A 154 -14.99 -3.05 -8.13
CA MET A 154 -16.06 -2.87 -7.17
C MET A 154 -17.31 -2.30 -7.86
N SER A 155 -18.50 -2.67 -7.38
CA SER A 155 -19.72 -2.03 -7.87
C SER A 155 -19.70 -0.54 -7.55
N ILE A 156 -20.22 0.30 -8.45
CA ILE A 156 -20.24 1.77 -8.28
C ILE A 156 -20.87 2.16 -6.94
N ARG A 157 -21.98 1.51 -6.57
CA ARG A 157 -22.66 1.74 -5.29
C ARG A 157 -21.73 1.46 -4.11
N ARG A 158 -21.10 0.29 -4.09
CA ARG A 158 -20.22 -0.11 -2.99
C ARG A 158 -18.97 0.78 -2.90
N ALA A 159 -18.39 1.15 -4.04
CA ALA A 159 -17.25 2.06 -4.09
C ALA A 159 -17.60 3.43 -3.52
N ALA A 160 -18.78 3.97 -3.87
CA ALA A 160 -19.27 5.24 -3.33
C ALA A 160 -19.55 5.16 -1.82
N GLU A 161 -20.17 4.08 -1.34
CA GLU A 161 -20.43 3.86 0.09
C GLU A 161 -19.15 3.83 0.92
N LEU A 162 -18.12 3.12 0.46
CA LEU A 162 -16.81 3.10 1.11
C LEU A 162 -16.14 4.47 1.05
N LEU A 163 -16.11 5.09 -0.14
CA LEU A 163 -15.46 6.38 -0.33
C LEU A 163 -16.02 7.46 0.60
N VAL A 164 -17.34 7.54 0.76
CA VAL A 164 -17.96 8.54 1.66
C VAL A 164 -17.46 8.39 3.10
N LYS A 165 -17.31 7.14 3.59
CA LYS A 165 -16.77 6.89 4.94
C LYS A 165 -15.30 7.29 5.04
N ILE A 166 -14.50 6.97 4.04
CA ILE A 166 -13.08 7.32 3.99
C ILE A 166 -12.91 8.85 3.92
N VAL A 167 -13.67 9.55 3.06
CA VAL A 167 -13.64 11.01 2.94
C VAL A 167 -13.98 11.69 4.27
N ARG A 168 -15.04 11.25 4.96
CA ARG A 168 -15.40 11.77 6.29
C ARG A 168 -14.31 11.55 7.32
N THR A 169 -13.64 10.39 7.25
CA THR A 169 -12.52 10.05 8.14
C THR A 169 -11.31 10.96 7.90
N VAL A 170 -10.99 11.23 6.63
CA VAL A 170 -9.90 12.14 6.25
C VAL A 170 -10.23 13.57 6.65
N GLN A 171 -11.47 14.02 6.43
CA GLN A 171 -11.93 15.33 6.88
C GLN A 171 -11.77 15.49 8.40
N PHE A 172 -12.15 14.48 9.19
CA PHE A 172 -11.99 14.50 10.64
C PHE A 172 -10.53 14.74 11.08
N ALA A 173 -9.57 14.14 10.37
CA ALA A 173 -8.14 14.36 10.61
C ALA A 173 -7.69 15.75 10.16
N HIS A 174 -8.16 16.23 8.99
CA HIS A 174 -7.85 17.56 8.47
C HIS A 174 -8.32 18.67 9.41
N GLU A 175 -9.50 18.54 10.02
CA GLU A 175 -10.03 19.48 11.03
C GLU A 175 -9.15 19.56 12.29
N ARG A 176 -8.28 18.57 12.51
CA ARG A 176 -7.29 18.52 13.59
C ARG A 176 -5.87 18.86 13.13
N GLY A 177 -5.73 19.34 11.88
CA GLY A 177 -4.45 19.73 11.30
C GLY A 177 -3.55 18.56 10.90
N ILE A 178 -4.09 17.34 10.80
CA ILE A 178 -3.33 16.14 10.45
C ILE A 178 -3.68 15.74 9.01
N LEU A 179 -2.66 15.67 8.16
CA LEU A 179 -2.76 15.13 6.80
C LEU A 179 -2.35 13.65 6.80
N HIS A 180 -2.97 12.84 5.94
CA HIS A 180 -2.61 11.43 5.82
C HIS A 180 -1.34 11.25 4.95
N ARG A 181 -1.27 11.91 3.80
CA ARG A 181 -0.14 11.95 2.83
C ARG A 181 0.21 10.66 2.08
N ASP A 182 -0.38 9.53 2.43
CA ASP A 182 -0.13 8.22 1.78
C ASP A 182 -1.44 7.43 1.67
N ILE A 183 -2.50 8.10 1.23
CA ILE A 183 -3.79 7.43 1.01
C ILE A 183 -3.66 6.54 -0.23
N LYS A 184 -3.78 5.24 -0.02
CA LYS A 184 -3.76 4.21 -1.06
C LYS A 184 -4.55 2.99 -0.57
N PRO A 185 -4.96 2.06 -1.46
CA PRO A 185 -5.76 0.91 -1.05
C PRO A 185 -5.06 0.01 0.00
N GLY A 186 -3.73 -0.08 -0.01
CA GLY A 186 -2.98 -0.81 1.01
C GLY A 186 -3.06 -0.21 2.43
N ASN A 187 -3.39 1.09 2.55
CA ASN A 187 -3.58 1.76 3.84
C ASN A 187 -5.08 1.88 4.22
N ILE A 188 -5.97 1.23 3.46
CA ILE A 188 -7.40 1.13 3.75
C ILE A 188 -7.68 -0.34 4.09
N LEU A 189 -7.82 -0.65 5.36
CA LEU A 189 -8.19 -1.98 5.84
C LEU A 189 -9.71 -2.14 5.80
N LEU A 190 -10.18 -3.35 5.49
CA LEU A 190 -11.59 -3.69 5.64
C LEU A 190 -11.72 -4.61 6.85
N ASP A 191 -12.70 -4.34 7.71
CA ASP A 191 -13.03 -5.28 8.78
C ASP A 191 -13.94 -6.43 8.28
N ARG A 192 -14.30 -7.35 9.19
CA ARG A 192 -15.17 -8.50 8.92
C ARG A 192 -16.58 -8.13 8.42
N HIS A 193 -17.02 -6.90 8.66
CA HIS A 193 -18.28 -6.35 8.15
C HIS A 193 -18.08 -5.60 6.82
N GLY A 194 -16.84 -5.55 6.32
CA GLY A 194 -16.42 -4.79 5.16
C GLY A 194 -16.33 -3.29 5.42
N GLU A 195 -16.29 -2.83 6.67
CA GLU A 195 -16.18 -1.40 6.96
C GLU A 195 -14.73 -0.92 6.80
N PRO A 196 -14.49 0.29 6.23
CA PRO A 196 -13.14 0.77 5.99
C PRO A 196 -12.51 1.36 7.26
N HIS A 197 -11.23 1.06 7.47
CA HIS A 197 -10.39 1.60 8.52
C HIS A 197 -9.08 2.12 7.92
N LEU A 198 -8.79 3.40 8.11
CA LEU A 198 -7.54 4.02 7.66
C LEU A 198 -6.42 3.79 8.67
N THR A 199 -5.23 3.44 8.18
CA THR A 199 -4.02 3.26 8.97
C THR A 199 -2.88 4.17 8.47
N ASP A 200 -1.76 4.21 9.19
CA ASP A 200 -0.54 4.93 8.78
C ASP A 200 -0.68 6.46 8.58
N PHE A 201 -1.57 7.12 9.33
CA PHE A 201 -1.72 8.58 9.29
C PHE A 201 -0.41 9.31 9.62
N GLY A 202 0.00 10.24 8.76
CA GLY A 202 1.09 11.19 9.04
C GLY A 202 2.50 10.57 9.03
N LEU A 203 2.63 9.24 9.07
CA LEU A 203 3.90 8.54 9.17
C LEU A 203 4.73 8.56 7.87
N ALA A 204 4.10 8.85 6.72
CA ALA A 204 4.78 8.90 5.43
C ALA A 204 5.75 10.09 5.29
N ARG A 205 5.53 11.19 6.03
CA ARG A 205 6.41 12.38 6.01
C ARG A 205 7.85 12.07 6.44
N LEU A 206 8.03 10.96 7.16
CA LEU A 206 9.29 10.57 7.77
C LEU A 206 10.28 10.00 6.75
N ILE A 207 9.77 9.49 5.63
CA ILE A 207 10.55 8.75 4.62
C ILE A 207 10.96 9.66 3.45
N GLU A 208 10.09 10.59 3.06
CA GLU A 208 10.35 11.51 1.94
C GLU A 208 11.52 12.48 2.21
N GLN A 209 11.87 12.72 3.49
CA GLN A 209 13.04 13.53 3.83
C GLN A 209 14.37 12.75 3.72
N GLU A 210 14.37 11.42 3.79
CA GLU A 210 15.57 10.61 3.58
C GLU A 210 15.91 10.48 2.08
N SER A 211 14.91 10.50 1.20
CA SER A 211 15.11 10.50 -0.26
C SER A 211 15.64 11.82 -0.84
N THR A 212 15.77 12.89 -0.04
CA THR A 212 16.50 14.09 -0.51
C THR A 212 18.00 13.87 -0.59
N VAL A 213 18.54 12.85 0.10
CA VAL A 213 19.98 12.54 0.11
C VAL A 213 20.34 11.41 -0.86
N THR A 214 19.35 10.60 -1.28
CA THR A 214 19.53 9.57 -2.30
C THR A 214 18.50 9.79 -3.41
N ASN A 215 18.97 10.12 -4.62
CA ASN A 215 18.17 10.22 -5.86
C ASN A 215 17.50 8.88 -6.28
N SER A 216 17.31 7.96 -5.33
CA SER A 216 16.73 6.66 -5.54
C SER A 216 15.22 6.77 -5.34
N PHE A 217 14.49 6.84 -6.45
CA PHE A 217 13.04 6.81 -6.50
C PHE A 217 12.43 5.54 -5.84
N ASP A 218 13.25 4.55 -5.48
CA ASP A 218 12.81 3.30 -4.84
C ASP A 218 12.24 3.46 -3.41
N VAL A 219 12.50 4.61 -2.76
CA VAL A 219 12.05 4.89 -1.38
C VAL A 219 10.72 5.66 -1.33
N LEU A 220 10.31 6.25 -2.45
CA LEU A 220 9.00 6.89 -2.57
C LEU A 220 7.93 5.79 -2.56
N GLY A 221 6.84 6.00 -1.82
CA GLY A 221 5.70 5.06 -1.80
C GLY A 221 5.15 4.76 -3.19
N THR A 222 4.08 3.99 -3.31
CA THR A 222 3.50 3.66 -4.63
C THR A 222 3.04 4.94 -5.34
N PRO A 223 3.76 5.42 -6.39
CA PRO A 223 3.54 6.75 -6.98
C PRO A 223 2.17 6.91 -7.64
N SER A 224 1.50 5.80 -7.90
CA SER A 224 0.17 5.69 -8.54
C SER A 224 -0.94 6.50 -7.86
N TYR A 225 -0.79 6.90 -6.59
CA TYR A 225 -1.80 7.66 -5.85
C TYR A 225 -1.33 9.04 -5.42
N MET A 226 -0.07 9.39 -5.67
CA MET A 226 0.51 10.67 -5.25
C MET A 226 -0.08 11.84 -6.03
N ALA A 227 -0.36 12.93 -5.32
CA ALA A 227 -0.70 14.20 -5.95
C ALA A 227 0.50 14.74 -6.77
N PRO A 228 0.28 15.55 -7.82
CA PRO A 228 1.37 16.12 -8.64
C PRO A 228 2.40 16.88 -7.81
N GLU A 229 1.97 17.64 -6.79
CA GLU A 229 2.87 18.33 -5.87
C GLU A 229 3.71 17.39 -5.00
N GLN A 230 3.19 16.20 -4.65
CA GLN A 230 3.96 15.16 -3.97
C GLN A 230 4.98 14.53 -4.93
N ALA A 231 4.54 14.19 -6.14
CA ALA A 231 5.38 13.60 -7.17
C ALA A 231 6.52 14.54 -7.62
N ALA A 232 6.29 15.86 -7.55
CA ALA A 232 7.31 16.88 -7.80
C ALA A 232 8.28 17.10 -6.61
N GLY A 233 8.05 16.45 -5.46
CA GLY A 233 8.89 16.58 -4.27
C GLY A 233 8.61 17.85 -3.45
N HIS A 234 7.49 18.54 -3.66
CA HIS A 234 7.11 19.75 -2.91
C HIS A 234 6.48 19.41 -1.55
N VAL A 235 7.14 18.54 -0.77
CA VAL A 235 6.61 17.95 0.48
C VAL A 235 6.29 19.01 1.55
N LYS A 236 7.00 20.15 1.55
CA LYS A 236 6.78 21.24 2.50
C LYS A 236 5.51 22.06 2.23
N GLU A 237 4.94 21.93 1.03
CA GLU A 237 3.78 22.70 0.56
C GLU A 237 2.49 21.87 0.54
N LEU A 238 2.54 20.62 0.99
CA LEU A 238 1.38 19.73 0.99
C LEU A 238 0.26 20.28 1.86
N THR A 239 -0.94 20.30 1.28
CA THR A 239 -2.19 20.69 1.93
C THR A 239 -3.19 19.53 1.89
N ALA A 240 -4.39 19.75 2.43
CA ALA A 240 -5.51 18.81 2.30
C ALA A 240 -5.80 18.40 0.84
N ALA A 241 -5.44 19.24 -0.15
CA ALA A 241 -5.62 18.93 -1.56
C ALA A 241 -4.89 17.66 -2.02
N ALA A 242 -3.73 17.35 -1.43
CA ALA A 242 -2.98 16.14 -1.76
C ALA A 242 -3.72 14.86 -1.34
N ASP A 243 -4.34 14.88 -0.16
CA ASP A 243 -5.19 13.77 0.31
C ASP A 243 -6.46 13.64 -0.55
N VAL A 244 -7.06 14.77 -0.96
CA VAL A 244 -8.23 14.77 -1.88
C VAL A 244 -7.89 14.15 -3.23
N TYR A 245 -6.72 14.47 -3.79
CA TYR A 245 -6.23 13.83 -5.01
C TYR A 245 -6.10 12.32 -4.83
N SER A 246 -5.45 11.91 -3.74
CA SER A 246 -5.21 10.49 -3.43
C SER A 246 -6.52 9.72 -3.25
N LEU A 247 -7.54 10.32 -2.61
CA LEU A 247 -8.91 9.77 -2.52
C LEU A 247 -9.54 9.57 -3.91
N GLY A 248 -9.33 10.51 -4.82
CA GLY A 248 -9.74 10.39 -6.22
C GLY A 248 -9.04 9.23 -6.94
N ALA A 249 -7.74 9.05 -6.72
CA ALA A 249 -6.96 7.95 -7.28
C ALA A 249 -7.42 6.57 -6.76
N VAL A 250 -7.71 6.47 -5.45
CA VAL A 250 -8.30 5.25 -4.86
C VAL A 250 -9.68 4.97 -5.46
N PHE A 251 -10.55 5.98 -5.56
CA PHE A 251 -11.87 5.80 -6.16
C PHE A 251 -11.80 5.38 -7.62
N TYR A 252 -10.87 5.95 -8.38
CA TYR A 252 -10.60 5.54 -9.76
C TYR A 252 -10.34 4.04 -9.83
N GLN A 253 -9.42 3.52 -9.01
CA GLN A 253 -9.09 2.10 -9.02
C GLN A 253 -10.23 1.22 -8.52
N MET A 254 -11.02 1.68 -7.53
CA MET A 254 -12.22 0.95 -7.11
C MET A 254 -13.16 0.69 -8.29
N LEU A 255 -13.24 1.62 -9.25
CA LEU A 255 -14.12 1.53 -10.41
C LEU A 255 -13.53 0.81 -11.62
N THR A 256 -12.20 0.76 -11.75
CA THR A 256 -11.50 0.26 -12.96
C THR A 256 -10.62 -0.96 -12.70
N SER A 257 -10.39 -1.32 -11.43
CA SER A 257 -9.35 -2.25 -10.98
C SER A 257 -7.91 -1.85 -11.34
N GLN A 258 -7.71 -0.66 -11.90
CA GLN A 258 -6.40 -0.15 -12.31
C GLN A 258 -6.17 1.22 -11.65
N PRO A 259 -4.99 1.51 -11.09
CA PRO A 259 -4.69 2.86 -10.64
C PRO A 259 -4.76 3.86 -11.82
N PRO A 260 -4.91 5.17 -11.55
CA PRO A 260 -4.95 6.18 -12.61
C PRO A 260 -3.67 6.22 -13.44
N PHE A 261 -2.53 5.94 -12.80
CA PHE A 261 -1.20 5.89 -13.42
C PHE A 261 -0.43 4.65 -12.94
N ALA A 262 0.16 3.91 -13.88
CA ALA A 262 1.04 2.78 -13.61
C ALA A 262 2.08 2.66 -14.73
N GLY A 263 3.33 2.99 -14.42
CA GLY A 263 4.49 2.83 -15.31
C GLY A 263 5.23 1.53 -15.04
N GLY A 264 6.15 1.17 -15.92
CA GLY A 264 7.06 0.03 -15.70
C GLY A 264 8.07 0.31 -14.59
N THR A 265 8.32 1.60 -14.28
CA THR A 265 9.18 2.05 -13.18
C THR A 265 8.53 3.14 -12.33
N THR A 266 9.08 3.39 -11.14
CA THR A 266 8.64 4.50 -10.28
C THR A 266 8.78 5.85 -10.99
N TYR A 267 9.92 6.09 -11.63
CA TYR A 267 10.19 7.31 -12.39
C TYR A 267 9.17 7.52 -13.52
N GLU A 268 8.86 6.47 -14.28
CA GLU A 268 7.84 6.55 -15.33
C GLU A 268 6.45 6.90 -14.78
N THR A 269 6.09 6.32 -13.63
CA THR A 269 4.80 6.62 -12.99
C THR A 269 4.74 8.07 -12.51
N ILE A 270 5.81 8.57 -11.89
CA ILE A 270 5.94 9.99 -11.49
C ILE A 270 5.80 10.90 -12.71
N ARG A 271 6.51 10.61 -13.80
CA ARG A 271 6.40 11.39 -15.03
C ARG A 271 4.96 11.43 -15.56
N MET A 272 4.26 10.29 -15.54
CA MET A 272 2.85 10.27 -15.95
C MET A 272 1.96 11.12 -15.05
N VAL A 273 2.13 11.07 -13.73
CA VAL A 273 1.39 11.92 -12.78
C VAL A 273 1.57 13.41 -13.10
N LEU A 274 2.78 13.81 -13.51
CA LEU A 274 3.13 15.21 -13.79
C LEU A 274 2.73 15.69 -15.19
N GLU A 275 2.77 14.80 -16.19
CA GLU A 275 2.72 15.20 -17.61
C GLU A 275 1.49 14.68 -18.38
N THR A 276 0.70 13.76 -17.81
CA THR A 276 -0.41 13.11 -18.52
C THR A 276 -1.75 13.17 -17.79
N GLU A 277 -2.84 13.10 -18.54
CA GLU A 277 -4.19 12.92 -17.98
C GLU A 277 -4.49 11.43 -17.77
N PRO A 278 -5.20 11.05 -16.69
CA PRO A 278 -5.57 9.66 -16.47
C PRO A 278 -6.60 9.21 -17.51
N ARG A 279 -6.51 7.95 -17.92
CA ARG A 279 -7.47 7.37 -18.86
C ARG A 279 -8.89 7.45 -18.29
N LYS A 280 -9.88 7.90 -19.05
CA LYS A 280 -11.27 7.98 -18.55
C LYS A 280 -11.78 6.61 -18.08
N PRO A 281 -12.41 6.47 -16.89
CA PRO A 281 -12.89 5.19 -16.37
C PRO A 281 -13.80 4.42 -17.33
N ARG A 282 -14.63 5.13 -18.11
CA ARG A 282 -15.52 4.54 -19.14
C ARG A 282 -14.77 3.75 -20.21
N LEU A 283 -13.50 4.06 -20.45
CA LEU A 283 -12.67 3.39 -21.45
C LEU A 283 -12.06 2.09 -20.93
N TRP A 284 -12.10 1.82 -19.63
CA TRP A 284 -11.73 0.54 -19.03
C TRP A 284 -12.90 -0.44 -18.98
N ASN A 285 -14.10 0.09 -18.73
CA ASN A 285 -15.32 -0.70 -18.51
C ASN A 285 -16.19 -0.83 -19.77
N SER A 286 -15.61 -0.97 -20.98
CA SER A 286 -16.34 -1.00 -22.26
C SER A 286 -17.35 -2.16 -22.43
N GLY A 287 -17.47 -3.06 -21.44
CA GLY A 287 -18.57 -4.05 -21.34
C GLY A 287 -19.79 -3.60 -20.51
N ALA A 288 -19.68 -2.54 -19.69
CA ALA A 288 -20.78 -2.02 -18.88
C ALA A 288 -21.52 -0.91 -19.65
N ARG A 289 -22.51 -1.31 -20.46
CA ARG A 289 -23.46 -0.39 -21.11
C ARG A 289 -24.23 0.38 -20.03
N LEU A 290 -23.81 1.61 -19.76
CA LEU A 290 -24.66 2.62 -19.11
C LEU A 290 -25.56 3.24 -20.18
N SER A 291 -26.84 3.37 -19.88
CA SER A 291 -27.90 3.86 -20.77
C SER A 291 -27.51 5.16 -21.49
N PRO A 292 -27.83 5.31 -22.79
CA PRO A 292 -27.40 6.46 -23.59
C PRO A 292 -28.20 7.70 -23.19
N GLY A 293 -27.54 8.70 -22.59
CA GLY A 293 -28.22 9.95 -22.22
C GLY A 293 -27.37 11.20 -22.05
N ILE A 294 -26.03 11.14 -22.19
CA ILE A 294 -25.20 12.35 -22.05
C ILE A 294 -24.17 12.39 -23.17
N ARG A 295 -24.41 13.28 -24.14
CA ARG A 295 -23.46 13.61 -25.22
C ARG A 295 -22.29 14.42 -24.65
N PRO A 296 -21.03 14.19 -25.09
CA PRO A 296 -19.92 15.02 -24.67
C PRO A 296 -19.93 16.34 -25.45
N ALA A 297 -19.91 17.46 -24.73
CA ALA A 297 -19.58 18.77 -25.30
C ALA A 297 -18.07 18.85 -25.50
N SER A 298 -17.66 19.17 -26.73
CA SER A 298 -16.28 19.39 -27.13
C SER A 298 -15.76 20.76 -26.69
N ALA A 299 -14.49 20.77 -26.25
CA ALA A 299 -13.53 21.87 -26.26
C ALA A 299 -13.77 23.09 -25.33
N ALA A 300 -12.93 23.20 -24.29
CA ALA A 300 -12.23 24.44 -23.97
C ALA A 300 -11.00 24.15 -23.11
N ARG A 301 -9.83 24.57 -23.61
CA ARG A 301 -8.56 24.63 -22.89
C ARG A 301 -8.71 25.52 -21.64
N ARG A 302 -8.13 25.12 -20.50
CA ARG A 302 -7.50 26.03 -19.50
C ARG A 302 -6.69 25.23 -18.47
N ARG A 303 -5.51 25.79 -18.14
CA ARG A 303 -4.60 25.33 -17.09
C ARG A 303 -5.34 25.19 -15.75
N PHE A 304 -5.19 24.06 -15.07
CA PHE A 304 -5.63 23.89 -13.68
C PHE A 304 -4.66 24.63 -12.75
N SER A 305 -4.92 25.92 -12.57
CA SER A 305 -4.53 26.65 -11.37
C SER A 305 -5.82 27.07 -10.67
N ARG A 306 -6.04 26.60 -9.44
CA ARG A 306 -7.24 26.75 -8.59
C ARG A 306 -8.43 25.86 -8.99
N LEU A 307 -8.52 24.71 -8.35
CA LEU A 307 -9.80 24.07 -8.03
C LEU A 307 -10.25 24.62 -6.67
N GLU A 308 -11.37 25.34 -6.67
CA GLU A 308 -12.11 25.66 -5.47
C GLU A 308 -12.72 24.37 -4.89
N VAL A 309 -12.80 24.32 -3.57
CA VAL A 309 -13.15 23.17 -2.72
C VAL A 309 -14.66 22.82 -2.79
N SER A 310 -15.38 23.25 -3.83
CA SER A 310 -16.85 23.24 -3.88
C SER A 310 -17.49 22.09 -4.66
N ASP A 311 -16.77 21.36 -5.51
CA ASP A 311 -17.40 20.36 -6.40
C ASP A 311 -17.43 18.92 -5.85
N ALA A 312 -16.86 18.66 -4.67
CA ALA A 312 -16.94 17.37 -3.99
C ALA A 312 -18.20 17.19 -3.13
N ALA A 313 -19.05 18.22 -2.99
CA ALA A 313 -20.19 18.22 -2.06
C ALA A 313 -21.58 18.07 -2.72
N MET A 314 -21.70 17.90 -4.04
CA MET A 314 -23.00 17.83 -4.70
C MET A 314 -23.54 16.40 -4.86
N ILE A 315 -23.70 15.70 -3.74
CA ILE A 315 -24.67 14.60 -3.61
C ILE A 315 -25.36 14.75 -2.25
N GLY A 316 -26.45 15.52 -2.22
CA GLY A 316 -27.34 15.59 -1.06
C GLY A 316 -27.99 16.95 -0.86
N HIS A 317 -28.97 17.29 -1.69
CA HIS A 317 -30.20 17.96 -1.23
C HIS A 317 -31.18 18.10 -2.41
N ALA A 318 -32.11 17.14 -2.51
CA ALA A 318 -33.34 17.35 -3.24
C ALA A 318 -34.37 17.92 -2.25
N SER A 319 -34.85 19.13 -2.58
CA SER A 319 -36.18 19.70 -2.31
C SER A 319 -36.71 19.70 -0.86
N LEU A 320 -36.98 20.90 -0.35
CA LEU A 320 -38.31 21.36 0.09
C LEU A 320 -38.23 22.85 0.43
N VAL A 321 -38.68 23.70 -0.49
CA VAL A 321 -39.02 25.11 -0.23
C VAL A 321 -40.46 25.31 -0.65
N PRO A 322 -41.34 25.82 0.23
CA PRO A 322 -42.46 26.64 -0.20
C PRO A 322 -42.09 28.12 -0.12
N LYS A 323 -42.51 28.82 -1.16
CA LYS A 323 -42.32 30.25 -1.45
C LYS A 323 -43.07 31.18 -0.48
N GLU A 324 -42.52 32.39 -0.40
CA GLU A 324 -43.18 33.69 -0.12
C GLU A 324 -43.62 33.90 1.35
N ILE A 325 -43.37 35.05 1.98
CA ILE A 325 -43.93 36.37 1.65
C ILE A 325 -43.01 37.53 2.10
N ARG A 326 -43.02 38.59 1.28
CA ARG A 326 -42.42 39.94 1.38
C ARG A 326 -42.83 40.77 2.62
N ASN A 327 -41.98 41.79 2.88
CA ASN A 327 -42.21 43.06 3.60
C ASN A 327 -42.31 42.93 5.13
N ARG A 328 -41.35 43.45 5.91
CA ARG A 328 -41.03 44.86 6.16
C ARG A 328 -39.68 44.96 6.88
#